data_AF-A0A507W6F9-F1
#
_entry.id   AF-A0A507W6F9-F1
#
_cell.length_a   1.000
_cell.length_b   1.000
_cell.length_c   1.000
_cell.angle_alpha   90.00
_cell.angle_beta   90.00
_cell.angle_gamma   90.00
#
_symmetry.space_group_name_H-M   'P 1'
#
loop_
_entity.id
_entity.type
_entity.pdbx_description
1 polymer ?
#
loop_
_entity_poly.entity_id
_entity_poly.type
_entity_poly.pdbx_seq_one_letter_code
_entity_poly.pdbx_strand_id
1 'polypeptide(L)'
;MKKKVKAVILRIKTRDYFMFMQMISKLATVLLLTISTIATTLADETTPNNAMVLRKIMQELDNNMQSTNHAITREDWDVVAKTALLIAEHPEPPFSEKLRIMMFFGRDTSRLKQLDGQTHQAAKNLATEAKTGNRQNIISSFNTLEQSCTNCHQQFKNAFIKHFYKP
;
A
#
# COMPACT_ATOMS: atom_id res chain seq x y z
N MET A 1 53.19 -11.87 53.78
CA MET A 1 52.24 -10.95 53.11
C MET A 1 52.37 -10.86 51.57
N LYS A 2 53.57 -10.74 50.99
CA LYS A 2 53.76 -10.48 49.54
C LYS A 2 53.16 -11.52 48.56
N LYS A 3 53.16 -12.82 48.90
CA LYS A 3 52.60 -13.89 48.04
C LYS A 3 51.07 -13.82 47.86
N LYS A 4 50.34 -13.48 48.93
CA LYS A 4 48.86 -13.35 48.88
C LYS A 4 48.44 -12.15 48.02
N VAL A 5 49.15 -11.03 48.14
CA VAL A 5 48.91 -9.82 47.31
C VAL A 5 49.17 -10.10 45.84
N LYS A 6 50.24 -10.82 45.50
CA LYS A 6 50.56 -11.20 44.11
C LYS A 6 49.50 -12.13 43.51
N ALA A 7 48.95 -13.07 44.29
CA ALA A 7 47.87 -13.96 43.86
C ALA A 7 46.52 -13.24 43.65
N VAL A 8 46.22 -12.23 44.46
CA VAL A 8 45.02 -11.39 44.31
C VAL A 8 45.13 -10.50 43.07
N ILE A 9 46.28 -9.87 42.84
CA ILE A 9 46.53 -9.04 41.64
C ILE A 9 46.48 -9.90 40.36
N LEU A 10 47.04 -11.12 40.39
CA LEU A 10 46.97 -12.04 39.27
C LEU A 10 45.51 -12.45 38.97
N ARG A 11 44.71 -12.74 40.01
CA ARG A 11 43.29 -13.08 39.87
C ARG A 11 42.45 -11.93 39.33
N ILE A 12 42.74 -10.68 39.72
CA ILE A 12 42.06 -9.48 39.19
C ILE A 12 42.43 -9.30 37.71
N LYS A 13 43.72 -9.37 37.35
CA LYS A 13 44.17 -9.24 35.96
C LYS A 13 43.62 -10.34 35.04
N THR A 14 43.49 -11.57 35.53
CA THR A 14 42.85 -12.67 34.77
C THR A 14 41.34 -12.50 34.65
N ARG A 15 40.68 -11.94 35.67
CA ARG A 15 39.24 -11.65 35.65
C ARG A 15 38.91 -10.51 34.69
N ASP A 16 39.76 -9.48 34.64
CA ASP A 16 39.61 -8.35 33.73
C ASP A 16 39.88 -8.77 32.29
N TYR A 17 40.87 -9.65 32.05
CA TYR A 17 41.14 -10.22 30.73
C TYR A 17 39.99 -11.16 30.26
N PHE A 18 39.40 -11.92 31.18
CA PHE A 18 38.24 -12.76 30.91
C PHE A 18 36.98 -11.93 30.60
N MET A 19 36.76 -10.83 31.34
CA MET A 19 35.68 -9.87 31.08
C MET A 19 35.88 -9.16 29.74
N PHE A 20 37.12 -8.77 29.40
CA PHE A 20 37.46 -8.14 28.12
C PHE A 20 37.27 -9.11 26.93
N MET A 21 37.69 -10.38 27.07
CA MET A 21 37.47 -11.44 26.07
C MET A 21 35.97 -11.75 25.88
N GLN A 22 35.17 -11.77 26.95
CA GLN A 22 33.71 -11.92 26.86
C GLN A 22 33.04 -10.72 26.19
N MET A 23 33.55 -9.50 26.38
CA MET A 23 33.03 -8.30 25.75
C MET A 23 33.34 -8.26 24.25
N ILE A 24 34.55 -8.67 23.84
CA ILE A 24 34.94 -8.81 22.42
C ILE A 24 34.14 -9.94 21.73
N SER A 25 33.90 -11.06 22.43
CA SER A 25 33.07 -12.16 21.92
C SER A 25 31.61 -11.74 21.70
N LYS A 26 31.03 -10.93 22.60
CA LYS A 26 29.67 -10.40 22.44
C LYS A 26 29.56 -9.36 21.32
N LEU A 27 30.59 -8.53 21.12
CA LEU A 27 30.65 -7.56 20.01
C LEU A 27 30.81 -8.25 18.64
N ALA A 28 31.55 -9.36 18.57
CA ALA A 28 31.64 -10.17 17.34
C ALA A 28 30.33 -10.88 16.98
N THR A 29 29.56 -11.36 17.97
CA THR A 29 28.22 -11.94 17.72
C THR A 29 27.16 -10.91 17.34
N VAL A 30 27.25 -9.65 17.79
CA VAL A 30 26.30 -8.59 17.37
C VAL A 30 26.61 -8.07 15.97
N LEU A 31 27.88 -8.09 15.54
CA LEU A 31 28.30 -7.65 14.20
C LEU A 31 28.08 -8.73 13.10
N LEU A 32 27.99 -10.01 13.46
CA LEU A 32 27.64 -11.11 12.54
C LEU A 32 26.14 -11.37 12.38
N LEU A 33 25.28 -10.64 13.13
CA LEU A 33 23.82 -10.72 13.05
C LEU A 33 23.18 -9.62 12.18
N THR A 34 23.98 -8.75 11.55
CA THR A 34 23.48 -7.60 10.77
C THR A 34 23.75 -7.69 9.26
N ILE A 35 24.17 -8.84 8.71
CA ILE A 35 24.48 -9.01 7.26
C ILE A 35 23.72 -10.19 6.63
N SER A 36 22.49 -10.49 7.06
CA SER A 36 21.69 -11.56 6.42
C SER A 36 20.21 -11.24 6.19
N THR A 37 19.85 -9.96 6.03
CA THR A 37 18.51 -9.59 5.58
C THR A 37 18.53 -8.44 4.58
N ILE A 38 19.41 -8.51 3.57
CA ILE A 38 19.25 -7.73 2.34
C ILE A 38 19.31 -8.70 1.17
N ALA A 39 18.31 -8.58 0.30
CA ALA A 39 18.15 -9.23 -1.01
C ALA A 39 17.38 -10.57 -1.06
N THR A 40 16.10 -10.55 -0.65
CA THR A 40 15.06 -11.33 -1.35
C THR A 40 13.74 -10.57 -1.42
N THR A 41 13.71 -9.43 -2.12
CA THR A 41 12.45 -8.89 -2.69
C THR A 41 12.74 -8.18 -4.02
N LEU A 42 13.36 -8.88 -4.96
CA LEU A 42 13.22 -8.61 -6.40
C LEU A 42 12.82 -9.89 -7.14
N ALA A 43 11.94 -10.67 -6.51
CA ALA A 43 11.14 -11.66 -7.21
C ALA A 43 9.69 -11.21 -7.13
N ASP A 44 9.36 -10.15 -7.89
CA ASP A 44 7.99 -9.98 -8.42
C ASP A 44 7.93 -10.64 -9.81
N GLU A 45 8.46 -11.87 -9.90
CA GLU A 45 8.28 -12.79 -11.02
C GLU A 45 7.04 -13.65 -10.73
N THR A 46 5.91 -13.01 -10.40
CA THR A 46 4.58 -13.61 -10.53
C THR A 46 3.55 -12.58 -10.99
N THR A 47 3.95 -11.57 -11.77
CA THR A 47 2.95 -10.89 -12.61
C THR A 47 2.52 -11.93 -13.64
N PRO A 48 1.28 -12.46 -13.58
CA PRO A 48 0.83 -13.43 -14.55
C PRO A 48 1.01 -12.82 -15.94
N ASN A 49 1.49 -13.58 -16.93
CA ASN A 49 1.73 -13.10 -18.30
C ASN A 49 0.45 -12.53 -18.99
N ASN A 50 -0.69 -12.63 -18.30
CA ASN A 50 -2.02 -12.11 -18.60
C ASN A 50 -2.47 -10.93 -17.70
N ALA A 51 -1.59 -10.30 -16.93
CA ALA A 51 -1.96 -9.18 -16.05
C ALA A 51 -2.40 -7.95 -16.85
N MET A 52 -3.71 -7.76 -16.93
CA MET A 52 -4.34 -6.59 -17.56
C MET A 52 -3.90 -5.28 -16.88
N VAL A 53 -3.67 -4.22 -17.67
CA VAL A 53 -3.25 -2.89 -17.19
C VAL A 53 -4.25 -2.33 -16.18
N LEU A 54 -5.54 -2.63 -16.37
CA LEU A 54 -6.59 -2.29 -15.43
C LEU A 54 -6.31 -2.77 -14.00
N ARG A 55 -5.59 -3.88 -13.80
CA ARG A 55 -5.20 -4.31 -12.43
C ARG A 55 -4.38 -3.25 -11.72
N LYS A 56 -3.39 -2.68 -12.41
CA LYS A 56 -2.50 -1.66 -11.85
C LYS A 56 -3.28 -0.37 -11.58
N ILE A 57 -4.15 0.03 -12.51
CA ILE A 57 -5.04 1.18 -12.33
C ILE A 57 -5.91 1.00 -11.07
N MET A 58 -6.55 -0.15 -10.90
CA MET A 58 -7.37 -0.42 -9.72
C MET A 58 -6.56 -0.43 -8.40
N GLN A 59 -5.29 -0.83 -8.43
CA GLN A 59 -4.38 -0.75 -7.27
C GLN A 59 -4.01 0.70 -6.96
N GLU A 60 -3.73 1.51 -7.97
CA GLU A 60 -3.45 2.94 -7.79
C GLU A 60 -4.68 3.70 -7.27
N LEU A 61 -5.87 3.36 -7.76
CA LEU A 61 -7.13 3.88 -7.24
C LEU A 61 -7.32 3.55 -5.76
N ASP A 62 -7.03 2.31 -5.35
CA ASP A 62 -7.09 1.91 -3.93
C ASP A 62 -6.09 2.69 -3.07
N ASN A 63 -4.85 2.87 -3.55
CA ASN A 63 -3.84 3.68 -2.85
C ASN A 63 -4.28 5.14 -2.68
N ASN A 64 -4.89 5.73 -3.71
CA ASN A 64 -5.43 7.08 -3.63
C ASN A 64 -6.60 7.16 -2.64
N MET A 65 -7.45 6.13 -2.59
CA MET A 65 -8.56 6.06 -1.65
C MET A 65 -8.10 5.98 -0.19
N GLN A 66 -7.10 5.14 0.09
CA GLN A 66 -6.46 5.06 1.41
C GLN A 66 -5.81 6.39 1.80
N SER A 67 -5.13 7.04 0.86
CA SER A 67 -4.52 8.37 1.08
C SER A 67 -5.57 9.44 1.37
N THR A 68 -6.72 9.39 0.68
CA THR A 68 -7.86 10.29 0.89
C THR A 68 -8.41 10.12 2.31
N ASN A 69 -8.68 8.88 2.74
CA ASN A 69 -9.19 8.58 4.08
C ASN A 69 -8.23 9.02 5.19
N HIS A 70 -6.94 8.77 5.01
CA HIS A 70 -5.89 9.21 5.94
C HIS A 70 -5.83 10.73 6.04
N ALA A 71 -5.96 11.44 4.91
CA ALA A 71 -6.01 12.90 4.89
C ALA A 71 -7.27 13.45 5.57
N ILE A 72 -8.44 12.81 5.37
CA ILE A 72 -9.69 13.18 6.07
C ILE A 72 -9.52 13.09 7.60
N THR A 73 -8.87 12.01 8.07
CA THR A 73 -8.63 11.79 9.51
C THR A 73 -7.76 12.89 10.13
N ARG A 74 -6.86 13.48 9.35
CA ARG A 74 -5.94 14.55 9.80
C ARG A 74 -6.40 15.95 9.40
N GLU A 75 -7.58 16.05 8.79
CA GLU A 75 -8.14 17.32 8.32
C GLU A 75 -7.26 18.04 7.27
N ASP A 76 -6.51 17.27 6.49
CA ASP A 76 -5.64 17.77 5.42
C ASP A 76 -6.44 17.88 4.10
N TRP A 77 -7.25 18.93 4.01
CA TRP A 77 -8.22 19.10 2.93
C TRP A 77 -7.61 19.30 1.55
N ASP A 78 -6.39 19.86 1.48
CA ASP A 78 -5.66 19.98 0.22
C ASP A 78 -5.25 18.61 -0.32
N VAL A 79 -4.79 17.71 0.56
CA VAL A 79 -4.49 16.33 0.17
C VAL A 79 -5.76 15.56 -0.19
N VAL A 80 -6.87 15.77 0.52
CA VAL A 80 -8.18 15.18 0.14
C VAL A 80 -8.58 15.63 -1.27
N ALA A 81 -8.52 16.93 -1.57
CA ALA A 81 -8.86 17.45 -2.89
C ALA A 81 -7.98 16.86 -3.99
N LYS A 82 -6.66 16.82 -3.76
CA LYS A 82 -5.69 16.27 -4.71
C LYS A 82 -5.91 14.79 -4.97
N THR A 83 -6.03 13.98 -3.93
CA THR A 83 -6.16 12.51 -4.05
C THR A 83 -7.52 12.11 -4.62
N ALA A 84 -8.59 12.84 -4.30
CA ALA A 84 -9.89 12.67 -4.94
C ALA A 84 -9.83 12.97 -6.45
N LEU A 85 -9.09 13.99 -6.89
CA LEU A 85 -8.89 14.25 -8.33
C LEU A 85 -8.07 13.14 -9.02
N LEU A 86 -7.06 12.58 -8.35
CA LEU A 86 -6.32 11.43 -8.88
C LEU A 86 -7.20 10.19 -9.07
N ILE A 87 -8.25 10.03 -8.26
CA ILE A 87 -9.30 9.03 -8.48
C ILE A 87 -10.18 9.45 -9.67
N ALA A 88 -10.63 10.70 -9.72
CA ALA A 88 -11.51 11.19 -10.76
C ALA A 88 -10.88 11.27 -12.17
N GLU A 89 -9.56 11.29 -12.28
CA GLU A 89 -8.83 11.50 -13.53
C GLU A 89 -7.76 10.43 -13.74
N HIS A 90 -8.02 9.22 -13.22
CA HIS A 90 -7.13 8.08 -13.39
C HIS A 90 -6.94 7.73 -14.89
N PRO A 91 -5.78 7.17 -15.27
CA PRO A 91 -5.56 6.72 -16.64
C PRO A 91 -6.54 5.60 -17.02
N GLU A 92 -6.90 5.54 -18.31
CA GLU A 92 -7.69 4.43 -18.84
C GLU A 92 -6.78 3.26 -19.29
N PRO A 93 -7.27 2.01 -19.25
CA PRO A 93 -6.59 0.89 -19.91
C PRO A 93 -6.44 1.12 -21.42
N PRO A 94 -5.45 0.48 -22.08
CA PRO A 94 -5.32 0.54 -23.53
C PRO A 94 -6.61 0.14 -24.25
N PHE A 95 -6.88 0.73 -25.41
CA PHE A 95 -8.12 0.50 -26.16
C PHE A 95 -8.42 -0.99 -26.42
N SER A 96 -7.39 -1.78 -26.76
CA SER A 96 -7.51 -3.23 -26.98
C SER A 96 -7.95 -4.00 -25.72
N GLU A 97 -7.55 -3.54 -24.53
CA GLU A 97 -8.00 -4.10 -23.26
C GLU A 97 -9.44 -3.68 -22.95
N LYS A 98 -9.76 -2.39 -23.12
CA LYS A 98 -11.13 -1.87 -22.96
C LYS A 98 -12.12 -2.64 -23.83
N LEU A 99 -11.75 -2.92 -25.08
CA LEU A 99 -12.58 -3.70 -26.01
C LEU A 99 -12.78 -5.16 -25.54
N ARG A 100 -11.73 -5.84 -25.06
CA ARG A 100 -11.83 -7.19 -24.50
C ARG A 100 -12.79 -7.24 -23.30
N ILE A 101 -12.69 -6.25 -22.40
CA ILE A 101 -13.56 -6.14 -21.22
C ILE A 101 -15.02 -5.92 -21.66
N MET A 102 -15.25 -5.03 -22.63
CA MET A 102 -16.59 -4.78 -23.17
C MET A 102 -17.18 -6.02 -23.84
N MET A 103 -16.39 -6.77 -24.61
CA MET A 103 -16.85 -8.03 -25.21
C MET A 103 -17.23 -9.06 -24.15
N PHE A 104 -16.44 -9.18 -23.08
CA PHE A 104 -16.71 -10.12 -21.98
C PHE A 104 -18.02 -9.80 -21.26
N PHE A 105 -18.26 -8.53 -20.91
CA PHE A 105 -19.49 -8.13 -20.20
C PHE A 105 -20.71 -7.96 -21.11
N GLY A 106 -20.52 -7.82 -22.43
CA GLY A 106 -21.59 -7.79 -23.41
C GLY A 106 -22.68 -6.77 -23.03
N ARG A 107 -23.88 -7.28 -22.73
CA ARG A 107 -25.08 -6.48 -22.39
C ARG A 107 -24.89 -5.61 -21.14
N ASP A 108 -24.02 -6.01 -20.22
CA ASP A 108 -23.78 -5.26 -18.97
C ASP A 108 -22.75 -4.13 -19.14
N THR A 109 -22.18 -3.96 -20.33
CA THR A 109 -21.19 -2.91 -20.61
C THR A 109 -21.73 -1.50 -20.33
N SER A 110 -22.99 -1.22 -20.66
CA SER A 110 -23.61 0.09 -20.38
C SER A 110 -23.67 0.37 -18.88
N ARG A 111 -24.01 -0.66 -18.09
CA ARG A 111 -24.05 -0.58 -16.63
C ARG A 111 -22.66 -0.40 -16.03
N LEU A 112 -21.65 -1.12 -16.54
CA LEU A 112 -20.26 -0.93 -16.13
C LEU A 112 -19.80 0.52 -16.34
N LYS A 113 -20.00 1.06 -17.54
CA LYS A 113 -19.66 2.46 -17.87
C LYS A 113 -20.41 3.48 -17.00
N GLN A 114 -21.67 3.20 -16.69
CA GLN A 114 -22.46 4.08 -15.83
C GLN A 114 -21.89 4.13 -14.41
N LEU A 115 -21.55 2.98 -13.81
CA LEU A 115 -20.99 2.93 -12.45
C LEU A 115 -19.59 3.53 -12.37
N ASP A 116 -18.79 3.34 -13.42
CA ASP A 116 -17.51 3.99 -13.61
C ASP A 116 -17.67 5.52 -13.63
N GLY A 117 -18.54 6.05 -14.50
CA GLY A 117 -18.85 7.48 -14.57
C GLY A 117 -19.39 8.06 -13.25
N GLN A 118 -20.18 7.29 -12.50
CA GLN A 118 -20.63 7.69 -11.16
C GLN A 118 -19.48 7.84 -10.18
N THR A 119 -18.47 6.96 -10.26
CA THR A 119 -17.27 7.02 -9.42
C THR A 119 -16.42 8.24 -9.77
N HIS A 120 -16.20 8.51 -11.06
CA HIS A 120 -15.54 9.74 -11.51
C HIS A 120 -16.26 11.00 -10.97
N GLN A 121 -17.59 11.04 -11.04
CA GLN A 121 -18.34 12.20 -10.57
C GLN A 121 -18.30 12.34 -9.03
N ALA A 122 -18.45 11.25 -8.29
CA ALA A 122 -18.38 11.27 -6.83
C ALA A 122 -17.01 11.77 -6.35
N ALA A 123 -15.92 11.35 -7.02
CA ALA A 123 -14.57 11.82 -6.73
C ALA A 123 -14.38 13.32 -7.01
N LYS A 124 -14.92 13.84 -8.12
CA LYS A 124 -14.93 15.30 -8.40
C LYS A 124 -15.72 16.10 -7.38
N ASN A 125 -16.84 15.56 -6.90
CA ASN A 125 -17.65 16.19 -5.87
C ASN A 125 -16.89 16.25 -4.55
N LEU A 126 -16.24 15.16 -4.14
CA LEU A 126 -15.38 15.14 -2.96
C LEU A 126 -14.26 16.18 -3.06
N ALA A 127 -13.60 16.29 -4.22
CA ALA A 127 -12.57 17.29 -4.43
C ALA A 127 -13.09 18.73 -4.33
N THR A 128 -14.34 18.97 -4.73
CA THR A 128 -15.02 20.26 -4.58
C THR A 128 -15.35 20.54 -3.12
N GLU A 129 -15.96 19.58 -2.40
CA GLU A 129 -16.31 19.75 -0.99
C GLU A 129 -15.07 19.94 -0.10
N ALA A 130 -13.95 19.27 -0.42
CA ALA A 130 -12.70 19.44 0.30
C ALA A 130 -12.24 20.90 0.34
N LYS A 131 -12.47 21.67 -0.73
CA LYS A 131 -12.12 23.10 -0.80
C LYS A 131 -12.96 23.98 0.13
N THR A 132 -14.11 23.49 0.60
CA THR A 132 -14.98 24.24 1.53
C THR A 132 -14.51 24.14 2.98
N GLY A 133 -13.70 23.14 3.32
CA GLY A 133 -13.29 22.84 4.70
C GLY A 133 -14.42 22.35 5.61
N ASN A 134 -15.65 22.18 5.09
CA ASN A 134 -16.76 21.66 5.87
C ASN A 134 -16.64 20.14 6.04
N ARG A 135 -16.10 19.73 7.19
CA ARG A 135 -15.87 18.32 7.54
C ARG A 135 -17.09 17.42 7.32
N GLN A 136 -18.29 17.89 7.65
CA GLN A 136 -19.50 17.08 7.53
C GLN A 136 -19.84 16.80 6.06
N ASN A 137 -19.72 17.82 5.19
CA ASN A 137 -19.93 17.65 3.76
C ASN A 137 -18.84 16.76 3.13
N ILE A 138 -17.59 16.93 3.54
CA ILE A 138 -16.45 16.12 3.08
C ILE A 138 -16.70 14.65 3.39
N ILE A 139 -17.09 14.31 4.63
CA ILE A 139 -17.40 12.93 5.03
C ILE A 139 -18.58 12.38 4.23
N SER A 140 -19.64 13.18 4.03
CA SER A 140 -20.79 12.74 3.23
C SER A 140 -20.41 12.44 1.78
N SER A 141 -19.59 13.29 1.16
CA SER A 141 -19.08 13.09 -0.21
C SER A 141 -18.10 11.92 -0.29
N PHE A 142 -17.27 11.71 0.73
CA PHE A 142 -16.37 10.56 0.81
C PHE A 142 -17.14 9.25 0.90
N ASN A 143 -18.17 9.16 1.74
CA ASN A 143 -19.05 7.99 1.81
C ASN A 143 -19.73 7.70 0.47
N THR A 144 -20.11 8.75 -0.28
CA THR A 144 -20.69 8.61 -1.62
C THR A 144 -19.68 7.99 -2.60
N LEU A 145 -18.40 8.40 -2.51
CA LEU A 145 -17.31 7.81 -3.29
C LEU A 145 -17.02 6.35 -2.89
N GLU A 146 -16.98 6.03 -1.59
CA GLU A 146 -16.83 4.63 -1.14
C GLU A 146 -17.94 3.73 -1.66
N GLN A 147 -19.17 4.23 -1.64
CA GLN A 147 -20.32 3.49 -2.12
C GLN A 147 -20.28 3.28 -3.64
N SER A 148 -19.79 4.23 -4.43
CA SER A 148 -19.68 4.06 -5.89
C SER A 148 -18.68 2.97 -6.26
N CYS A 149 -17.54 2.90 -5.58
CA CYS A 149 -16.57 1.80 -5.71
C CYS A 149 -17.21 0.46 -5.37
N THR A 150 -17.96 0.40 -4.26
CA THR A 150 -18.67 -0.80 -3.80
C THR A 150 -19.71 -1.26 -4.82
N ASN A 151 -20.51 -0.34 -5.37
CA ASN A 151 -21.56 -0.66 -6.34
C ASN A 151 -21.02 -1.34 -7.60
N CYS A 152 -19.87 -0.88 -8.11
CA CYS A 152 -19.20 -1.50 -9.25
C CYS A 152 -18.61 -2.87 -8.87
N HIS A 153 -17.88 -2.93 -7.74
CA HIS A 153 -17.23 -4.17 -7.32
C HIS A 153 -18.20 -5.30 -7.01
N GLN A 154 -19.33 -5.01 -6.37
CA GLN A 154 -20.35 -6.01 -6.06
C GLN A 154 -20.89 -6.69 -7.33
N GLN A 155 -21.02 -5.94 -8.42
CA GLN A 155 -21.57 -6.46 -9.69
C GLN A 155 -20.49 -7.12 -10.56
N PHE A 156 -19.30 -6.52 -10.69
CA PHE A 156 -18.37 -6.85 -11.78
C PHE A 156 -17.07 -7.52 -11.34
N LYS A 157 -16.58 -7.26 -10.12
CA LYS A 157 -15.22 -7.65 -9.70
C LYS A 157 -15.00 -9.17 -9.75
N ASN A 158 -15.92 -9.95 -9.22
CA ASN A 158 -15.75 -11.41 -9.13
C ASN A 158 -15.75 -12.08 -10.51
N ALA A 159 -16.68 -11.67 -11.39
CA ALA A 159 -16.75 -12.18 -12.77
C ALA A 159 -15.49 -11.81 -13.55
N PHE A 160 -15.03 -10.57 -13.42
CA PHE A 160 -13.80 -10.09 -14.03
C PHE A 160 -12.58 -10.90 -13.59
N ILE A 161 -12.37 -11.06 -12.28
CA ILE A 161 -11.24 -11.82 -11.74
C ILE A 161 -11.28 -13.27 -12.23
N LYS A 162 -12.46 -13.90 -12.21
CA LYS A 162 -12.62 -15.28 -12.66
C LYS A 162 -12.24 -15.45 -14.13
N HIS A 163 -12.58 -14.50 -14.99
CA HIS A 163 -12.30 -14.62 -16.42
C HIS A 163 -10.86 -14.23 -16.79
N PHE A 164 -10.31 -13.18 -16.20
CA PHE A 164 -9.03 -12.62 -16.63
C PHE A 164 -7.81 -13.07 -15.82
N TYR A 165 -7.99 -13.59 -14.60
CA TYR A 165 -6.87 -13.93 -13.69
C TYR A 165 -6.88 -15.34 -13.12
N LYS A 166 -7.99 -16.08 -13.19
CA LYS A 166 -8.00 -17.50 -12.81
C LYS A 166 -7.77 -18.37 -14.06
N PRO A 167 -6.88 -19.37 -14.01
CA PRO A 167 -6.70 -20.34 -15.09
C PRO A 167 -7.93 -21.26 -15.24
#